data_AF-A0A968P531-F1
#
_entry.id   AF-A0A968P531-F1
#
_cell.length_a   1.000
_cell.length_b   1.000
_cell.length_c   1.000
_cell.angle_alpha   90.00
_cell.angle_beta   90.00
_cell.angle_gamma   90.00
#
_symmetry.space_group_name_H-M   'P 1'
#
loop_
_entity.id
_entity.type
_entity.pdbx_description
1 polymer ?
#
loop_
_entity_poly.entity_id
_entity_poly.type
_entity_poly.pdbx_seq_one_letter_code
_entity_poly.pdbx_strand_id
1 'polypeptide(L)'
;MSLSELKDRIPEYGRDIKLNLESVLTPEGAAGLTPRQIWGVALASAYAVAGSSVDLVHAVLEEGGSAIDDSLRTAAQGAATIMAMNNVYYRSIHLMDDPELKKRPARLRMNIIGKSGIEKADFELMCFAVSAIAGCGQCLTAHLNELRKAGVGDDGIHASLRIASVINAAQRALLLSEL
;
A
#
# COMPACT_ATOMS: atom_id res chain seq x y z
N MET A 1 -9.82 18.19 -1.27
CA MET A 1 -8.56 18.78 -1.75
C MET A 1 -8.03 17.78 -2.73
N SER A 2 -7.94 18.20 -3.99
CA SER A 2 -7.50 17.33 -5.08
C SER A 2 -6.04 16.93 -4.92
N LEU A 3 -5.64 15.86 -5.61
CA LEU A 3 -4.24 15.48 -5.70
C LEU A 3 -3.39 16.59 -6.35
N SER A 4 -3.97 17.37 -7.26
CA SER A 4 -3.31 18.52 -7.87
C SER A 4 -2.94 19.59 -6.84
N GLU A 5 -3.90 20.03 -6.04
CA GLU A 5 -3.68 21.04 -4.99
C GLU A 5 -2.67 20.55 -3.94
N LEU A 6 -2.72 19.25 -3.60
CA LEU A 6 -1.79 18.65 -2.65
C LEU A 6 -0.34 18.69 -3.18
N LYS A 7 -0.12 18.39 -4.46
CA LYS A 7 1.21 18.45 -5.09
C LYS A 7 1.78 19.86 -5.07
N ASP A 8 0.96 20.90 -5.20
CA ASP A 8 1.43 22.28 -5.23
C ASP A 8 2.05 22.73 -3.89
N ARG A 9 1.68 22.08 -2.78
CA ARG A 9 2.31 22.30 -1.47
C ARG A 9 3.72 21.72 -1.35
N ILE A 10 4.08 20.74 -2.18
CA ILE A 10 5.40 20.12 -2.11
C ILE A 10 6.45 21.13 -2.64
N PRO A 11 7.50 21.48 -1.89
CA PRO A 11 8.53 22.42 -2.36
C PRO A 11 9.46 21.81 -3.43
N GLU A 12 10.39 22.61 -3.97
CA GLU A 12 11.27 22.18 -5.07
C GLU A 12 12.13 20.95 -4.73
N TYR A 13 12.50 20.76 -3.46
CA TYR A 13 13.22 19.55 -3.02
C TYR A 13 12.42 18.25 -3.27
N GLY A 14 11.10 18.33 -3.40
CA GLY A 14 10.20 17.21 -3.64
C GLY A 14 9.68 17.14 -5.08
N ARG A 15 10.29 17.87 -6.01
CA ARG A 15 9.86 17.92 -7.42
C ARG A 15 9.71 16.54 -8.06
N ASP A 16 10.67 15.64 -7.83
CA ASP A 16 10.61 14.28 -8.35
C ASP A 16 9.38 13.52 -7.83
N ILE A 17 8.96 13.78 -6.59
CA ILE A 17 7.80 13.13 -5.99
C ILE A 17 6.50 13.64 -6.63
N LYS A 18 6.42 14.93 -7.01
CA LYS A 18 5.28 15.46 -7.77
C LYS A 18 5.11 14.73 -9.10
N LEU A 19 6.19 14.63 -9.87
CA LEU A 19 6.20 14.00 -11.19
C LEU A 19 5.88 12.50 -11.09
N ASN A 20 6.42 11.84 -10.07
CA ASN A 20 6.16 10.42 -9.86
C ASN A 20 4.70 10.16 -9.44
N LEU A 21 4.08 11.02 -8.61
CA LEU A 21 2.65 10.89 -8.25
C LEU A 21 1.75 10.94 -9.48
N GLU A 22 2.04 11.86 -10.41
CA GLU A 22 1.31 11.97 -11.68
C GLU A 22 1.51 10.73 -12.56
N SER A 23 2.72 10.19 -12.58
CA SER A 23 3.03 9.03 -13.41
C SER A 23 2.40 7.75 -12.88
N VAL A 24 2.63 7.38 -11.61
CA VAL A 24 2.32 6.03 -11.11
C VAL A 24 0.84 5.76 -10.86
N LEU A 25 0.00 6.78 -10.85
CA LEU A 25 -1.45 6.64 -10.62
C LEU A 25 -2.27 6.58 -11.92
N THR A 26 -1.59 6.34 -13.06
CA THR A 26 -2.22 6.18 -14.38
C THR A 26 -2.10 4.74 -14.87
N PRO A 27 -3.02 4.26 -15.73
CA PRO A 27 -2.91 2.94 -16.36
C PRO A 27 -1.59 2.74 -17.11
N GLU A 28 -1.07 3.78 -17.75
CA GLU A 28 0.19 3.75 -18.48
C GLU A 28 1.40 3.64 -17.53
N GLY A 29 1.40 4.40 -16.44
CA GLY A 29 2.48 4.38 -15.46
C GLY A 29 2.46 3.18 -14.53
N ALA A 30 1.31 2.52 -14.39
CA ALA A 30 1.11 1.31 -13.60
C ALA A 30 0.63 0.13 -14.46
N ALA A 31 1.34 -0.09 -15.58
CA ALA A 31 1.06 -1.19 -16.51
C ALA A 31 0.91 -2.54 -15.77
N GLY A 32 -0.08 -3.33 -16.18
CA GLY A 32 -0.40 -4.61 -15.56
C GLY A 32 -1.37 -4.53 -14.36
N LEU A 33 -1.80 -3.32 -13.95
CA LEU A 33 -2.85 -3.12 -12.97
C LEU A 33 -4.11 -2.52 -13.60
N THR A 34 -5.28 -2.92 -13.10
CA THR A 34 -6.55 -2.24 -13.43
C THR A 34 -6.67 -0.91 -12.66
N PRO A 35 -7.53 0.03 -13.09
CA PRO A 35 -7.78 1.26 -12.34
C PRO A 35 -8.18 0.99 -10.87
N ARG A 36 -9.02 -0.02 -10.64
CA ARG A 36 -9.41 -0.45 -9.28
C ARG A 36 -8.20 -0.87 -8.44
N GLN A 37 -7.26 -1.61 -9.04
CA GLN A 37 -6.05 -2.07 -8.36
C GLN A 37 -5.08 -0.94 -8.08
N ILE A 38 -4.87 -0.02 -9.03
CA ILE A 38 -4.03 1.17 -8.85
C ILE A 38 -4.51 1.96 -7.64
N TRP A 39 -5.81 2.29 -7.61
CA TRP A 39 -6.39 3.10 -6.54
C TRP A 39 -6.49 2.34 -5.21
N GLY A 40 -6.73 1.03 -5.23
CA GLY A 40 -6.67 0.17 -4.05
C GLY A 40 -5.28 0.16 -3.41
N VAL A 41 -4.23 -0.03 -4.21
CA VAL A 41 -2.83 0.01 -3.77
C VAL A 41 -2.46 1.40 -3.23
N ALA A 42 -2.83 2.46 -3.95
CA ALA A 42 -2.56 3.83 -3.54
C ALA A 42 -3.24 4.17 -2.20
N LEU A 43 -4.51 3.80 -2.05
CA LEU A 43 -5.29 4.06 -0.84
C LEU A 43 -4.79 3.28 0.37
N ALA A 44 -4.50 1.98 0.22
CA ALA A 44 -3.93 1.17 1.31
C ALA A 44 -2.55 1.71 1.74
N SER A 45 -1.73 2.13 0.76
CA SER A 45 -0.45 2.78 1.02
C SER A 45 -0.61 4.11 1.76
N ALA A 46 -1.58 4.94 1.37
CA ALA A 46 -1.86 6.22 2.01
C ALA A 46 -2.32 6.02 3.46
N TYR A 47 -3.20 5.04 3.72
CA TYR A 47 -3.59 4.67 5.09
C TYR A 47 -2.40 4.19 5.92
N ALA A 48 -1.46 3.45 5.34
CA ALA A 48 -0.29 2.96 6.06
C ALA A 48 0.68 4.07 6.50
N VAL A 49 0.66 5.25 5.83
CA VAL A 49 1.59 6.35 6.10
C VAL A 49 0.95 7.59 6.73
N ALA A 50 -0.38 7.66 6.82
CA ALA A 50 -1.13 8.86 7.20
C ALA A 50 -0.63 9.54 8.49
N GLY A 51 -0.14 8.80 9.50
CA GLY A 51 0.43 9.40 10.71
C GLY A 51 -0.51 10.45 11.32
N SER A 52 -0.04 11.70 11.48
CA SER A 52 -0.83 12.83 11.98
C SER A 52 -1.57 13.65 10.91
N SER A 53 -1.39 13.37 9.61
CA SER A 53 -2.01 14.12 8.51
C SER A 53 -2.72 13.20 7.52
N VAL A 54 -4.01 13.44 7.30
CA VAL A 54 -4.86 12.63 6.41
C VAL A 54 -5.08 13.27 5.04
N ASP A 55 -4.39 14.36 4.72
CA ASP A 55 -4.62 15.11 3.48
C ASP A 55 -4.35 14.25 2.23
N LEU A 56 -3.28 13.44 2.25
CA LEU A 56 -2.97 12.52 1.15
C LEU A 56 -4.03 11.43 1.00
N VAL A 57 -4.59 10.94 2.11
CA VAL A 57 -5.70 9.97 2.08
C VAL A 57 -6.92 10.59 1.41
N HIS A 58 -7.28 11.82 1.77
CA HIS A 58 -8.40 12.54 1.17
C HIS A 58 -8.18 12.80 -0.32
N ALA A 59 -6.99 13.23 -0.71
CA ALA A 59 -6.64 13.46 -2.11
C ALA A 59 -6.73 12.18 -2.95
N VAL A 60 -6.24 11.04 -2.43
CA VAL A 60 -6.35 9.74 -3.10
C VAL A 60 -7.80 9.27 -3.23
N LEU A 61 -8.63 9.48 -2.19
CA LEU A 61 -10.06 9.17 -2.23
C LEU A 61 -10.81 10.02 -3.28
N GLU A 62 -10.50 11.31 -3.34
CA GLU A 62 -11.12 12.25 -4.28
C GLU A 62 -10.72 11.92 -5.73
N GLU A 63 -9.43 11.74 -6.00
CA GLU A 63 -8.90 11.46 -7.34
C GLU A 63 -9.31 10.06 -7.85
N GLY A 64 -9.34 9.07 -6.96
CA GLY A 64 -9.74 7.71 -7.33
C GLY A 64 -11.21 7.56 -7.71
N GLY A 65 -12.06 8.48 -7.24
CA GLY A 65 -13.46 8.59 -7.66
C GLY A 65 -14.19 7.24 -7.68
N SER A 66 -14.79 6.89 -8.82
CA SER A 66 -15.58 5.67 -8.98
C SER A 66 -14.78 4.36 -8.96
N ALA A 67 -13.44 4.42 -9.06
CA ALA A 67 -12.62 3.22 -8.90
C ALA A 67 -12.58 2.75 -7.44
N ILE A 68 -12.84 3.65 -6.48
CA ILE A 68 -12.86 3.37 -5.05
C ILE A 68 -14.32 3.31 -4.56
N ASP A 69 -14.93 2.13 -4.69
CA ASP A 69 -16.19 1.86 -4.01
C ASP A 69 -15.99 1.58 -2.51
N ASP A 70 -17.11 1.49 -1.76
CA ASP A 70 -17.09 1.24 -0.32
C ASP A 70 -16.40 -0.08 0.06
N SER A 71 -16.50 -1.10 -0.79
CA SER A 71 -15.87 -2.40 -0.54
C SER A 71 -14.35 -2.30 -0.67
N LEU A 72 -13.84 -1.60 -1.69
CA LEU A 72 -12.42 -1.36 -1.89
C LEU A 72 -11.86 -0.49 -0.77
N ARG A 73 -12.59 0.56 -0.37
CA ARG A 73 -12.20 1.43 0.74
C ARG A 73 -12.08 0.65 2.05
N THR A 74 -13.09 -0.16 2.37
CA THR A 74 -13.10 -0.99 3.58
C THR A 74 -11.97 -2.02 3.54
N ALA A 75 -11.74 -2.65 2.39
CA ALA A 75 -10.64 -3.58 2.20
C ALA A 75 -9.27 -2.92 2.34
N ALA A 76 -9.06 -1.71 1.79
CA ALA A 76 -7.81 -0.96 1.92
C ALA A 76 -7.52 -0.58 3.38
N GLN A 77 -8.52 -0.12 4.13
CA GLN A 77 -8.41 0.09 5.58
C GLN A 77 -8.03 -1.21 6.30
N GLY A 78 -8.69 -2.30 5.92
CA GLY A 78 -8.42 -3.64 6.44
C GLY A 78 -6.99 -4.11 6.20
N ALA A 79 -6.50 -3.94 4.97
CA ALA A 79 -5.14 -4.29 4.56
C ALA A 79 -4.11 -3.48 5.34
N ALA A 80 -4.26 -2.15 5.42
CA ALA A 80 -3.38 -1.29 6.21
C ALA A 80 -3.34 -1.72 7.70
N THR A 81 -4.51 -1.99 8.27
CA THR A 81 -4.66 -2.37 9.69
C THR A 81 -4.06 -3.74 9.99
N ILE A 82 -4.40 -4.77 9.22
CA ILE A 82 -3.93 -6.13 9.50
C ILE A 82 -2.43 -6.28 9.21
N MET A 83 -1.93 -5.57 8.19
CA MET A 83 -0.51 -5.57 7.88
C MET A 83 0.30 -4.79 8.91
N ALA A 84 -0.22 -3.74 9.54
CA ALA A 84 0.47 -3.09 10.65
C ALA A 84 0.82 -4.09 11.78
N MET A 85 -0.11 -4.99 12.13
CA MET A 85 0.13 -6.07 13.09
C MET A 85 1.06 -7.15 12.52
N ASN A 86 0.73 -7.69 11.35
CA ASN A 86 1.45 -8.82 10.76
C ASN A 86 2.91 -8.48 10.45
N ASN A 87 3.16 -7.31 9.88
CA ASN A 87 4.50 -6.89 9.50
C ASN A 87 5.39 -6.75 10.72
N VAL A 88 4.89 -6.26 11.86
CA VAL A 88 5.67 -6.21 13.09
C VAL A 88 6.02 -7.62 13.56
N TYR A 89 5.02 -8.50 13.68
CA TYR A 89 5.22 -9.86 14.20
C TYR A 89 6.15 -10.68 13.31
N TYR A 90 5.79 -10.85 12.03
CA TYR A 90 6.53 -11.73 11.12
C TYR A 90 7.91 -11.17 10.77
N ARG A 91 8.08 -9.84 10.66
CA ARG A 91 9.42 -9.27 10.49
C ARG A 91 10.30 -9.57 11.69
N SER A 92 9.78 -9.44 12.91
CA SER A 92 10.55 -9.70 14.13
C SER A 92 10.97 -11.17 14.23
N ILE A 93 10.03 -12.10 13.98
CA ILE A 93 10.33 -13.55 13.98
C ILE A 93 11.33 -13.91 12.89
N HIS A 94 11.21 -13.31 11.71
CA HIS A 94 12.13 -13.56 10.59
C HIS A 94 13.54 -13.03 10.87
N LEU A 95 13.67 -11.79 11.36
CA LEU A 95 14.97 -11.14 11.58
C LEU A 95 15.74 -11.67 12.79
N MET A 96 15.04 -12.07 13.86
CA MET A 96 15.71 -12.67 15.02
C MET A 96 16.28 -14.06 14.74
N ASP A 97 15.74 -14.76 13.74
CA ASP A 97 16.13 -16.10 13.32
C ASP A 97 16.12 -17.16 14.44
N ASP A 98 15.43 -16.89 15.56
CA ASP A 98 15.43 -17.76 16.75
C ASP A 98 14.61 -19.04 16.54
N PRO A 99 15.21 -20.24 16.66
CA PRO A 99 14.51 -21.51 16.42
C PRO A 99 13.35 -21.78 17.39
N GLU A 100 13.44 -21.31 18.63
CA GLU A 100 12.42 -21.56 19.65
C GLU A 100 11.22 -20.65 19.46
N LEU A 101 11.43 -19.38 19.11
CA LEU A 101 10.36 -18.45 18.77
C LEU A 101 9.64 -18.86 17.48
N LYS A 102 10.35 -19.36 16.46
CA LYS A 102 9.75 -19.85 15.21
C LYS A 102 8.78 -21.02 15.40
N LYS A 103 8.99 -21.86 16.43
CA LYS A 103 8.10 -22.98 16.76
C LYS A 103 6.83 -22.52 17.49
N ARG A 104 6.80 -21.30 18.02
CA ARG A 104 5.63 -20.78 18.75
C ARG A 104 4.54 -20.36 17.76
N PRO A 105 3.28 -20.80 17.95
CA PRO A 105 2.18 -20.31 17.14
C PRO A 105 1.92 -18.83 17.46
N ALA A 106 1.68 -18.02 16.42
CA ALA A 106 1.43 -16.59 16.58
C ALA A 106 0.20 -16.28 17.46
N ARG A 107 -0.86 -17.09 17.35
CA ARG A 107 -2.15 -16.89 18.05
C ARG A 107 -2.79 -15.51 17.80
N LEU A 108 -2.52 -14.93 16.62
CA LEU A 108 -3.11 -13.68 16.15
C LEU A 108 -4.24 -13.98 15.15
N ARG A 109 -5.38 -13.29 15.29
CA ARG A 109 -6.51 -13.45 14.38
C ARG A 109 -6.28 -12.63 13.10
N MET A 110 -6.45 -13.25 11.93
CA MET A 110 -6.20 -12.61 10.62
C MET A 110 -7.33 -12.88 9.62
N ASN A 111 -8.56 -13.06 10.09
CA ASN A 111 -9.70 -13.51 9.26
C ASN A 111 -9.94 -12.65 8.00
N ILE A 112 -9.63 -11.35 8.07
CA ILE A 112 -9.80 -10.42 6.96
C ILE A 112 -8.95 -10.79 5.73
N ILE A 113 -7.82 -11.49 5.90
CA ILE A 113 -6.99 -11.95 4.78
C ILE A 113 -7.76 -12.97 3.91
N GLY A 114 -8.57 -13.83 4.53
CA GLY A 114 -9.41 -14.79 3.81
C GLY A 114 -10.83 -14.30 3.51
N LYS A 115 -11.24 -13.16 4.08
CA LYS A 115 -12.61 -12.62 4.02
C LYS A 115 -12.59 -11.09 3.88
N SER A 116 -11.87 -10.60 2.88
CA SER A 116 -11.71 -9.17 2.60
C SER A 116 -12.95 -8.52 1.99
N GLY A 117 -13.87 -9.33 1.45
CA GLY A 117 -15.08 -8.85 0.77
C GLY A 117 -14.85 -8.36 -0.66
N ILE A 118 -13.64 -8.50 -1.18
CA ILE A 118 -13.25 -8.17 -2.56
C ILE A 118 -12.47 -9.32 -3.19
N GLU A 119 -12.14 -9.19 -4.48
CA GLU A 119 -11.26 -10.14 -5.17
C GLU A 119 -9.94 -10.34 -4.42
N LYS A 120 -9.50 -11.60 -4.33
CA LYS A 120 -8.31 -11.96 -3.56
C LYS A 120 -7.06 -11.23 -4.08
N ALA A 121 -6.89 -11.18 -5.41
CA ALA A 121 -5.75 -10.50 -6.02
C ALA A 121 -5.66 -9.02 -5.63
N ASP A 122 -6.80 -8.32 -5.57
CA ASP A 122 -6.86 -6.91 -5.20
C ASP A 122 -6.43 -6.71 -3.73
N PHE A 123 -6.92 -7.55 -2.82
CA PHE A 123 -6.53 -7.47 -1.41
C PHE A 123 -5.06 -7.84 -1.19
N GLU A 124 -4.56 -8.87 -1.87
CA GLU A 124 -3.15 -9.28 -1.83
C GLU A 124 -2.22 -8.17 -2.34
N LEU A 125 -2.61 -7.42 -3.39
CA LEU A 125 -1.86 -6.25 -3.89
C LEU A 125 -1.74 -5.15 -2.81
N MET A 126 -2.85 -4.87 -2.11
CA MET A 126 -2.85 -3.90 -1.00
C MET A 126 -1.95 -4.36 0.15
N CYS A 127 -2.06 -5.62 0.57
CA CYS A 127 -1.22 -6.17 1.63
C CYS A 127 0.27 -6.18 1.25
N PHE A 128 0.57 -6.52 0.00
CA PHE A 128 1.93 -6.47 -0.55
C PHE A 128 2.51 -5.06 -0.51
N ALA A 129 1.76 -4.05 -0.97
CA ALA A 129 2.18 -2.66 -0.94
C ALA A 129 2.44 -2.13 0.48
N VAL A 130 1.54 -2.42 1.43
CA VAL A 130 1.72 -2.04 2.84
C VAL A 130 2.92 -2.77 3.46
N SER A 131 3.16 -4.02 3.08
CA SER A 131 4.33 -4.80 3.50
C SER A 131 5.64 -4.25 2.96
N ALA A 132 5.64 -3.67 1.75
CA ALA A 132 6.79 -2.97 1.19
C ALA A 132 7.14 -1.73 2.01
N ILE A 133 6.15 -0.89 2.32
CA ILE A 133 6.33 0.31 3.17
C ILE A 133 6.88 -0.07 4.55
N ALA A 134 6.36 -1.14 5.14
CA ALA A 134 6.80 -1.62 6.44
C ALA A 134 8.14 -2.38 6.42
N GLY A 135 8.64 -2.81 5.25
CA GLY A 135 9.87 -3.59 5.13
C GLY A 135 9.81 -4.99 5.76
N CYS A 136 8.70 -5.72 5.60
CA CYS A 136 8.60 -7.10 6.08
C CYS A 136 8.88 -8.13 4.97
N GLY A 137 10.10 -8.67 4.91
CA GLY A 137 10.52 -9.62 3.87
C GLY A 137 9.68 -10.91 3.82
N GLN A 138 9.25 -11.43 4.97
CA GLN A 138 8.41 -12.63 5.04
C GLN A 138 7.00 -12.36 4.48
N CYS A 139 6.37 -11.23 4.84
CA CYS A 139 5.06 -10.86 4.30
C CYS A 139 5.15 -10.53 2.81
N LEU A 140 6.19 -9.82 2.35
CA LEU A 140 6.43 -9.57 0.93
C LEU A 140 6.49 -10.87 0.12
N THR A 141 7.25 -11.85 0.59
CA THR A 141 7.38 -13.15 -0.08
C THR A 141 6.05 -13.91 -0.08
N ALA A 142 5.31 -13.88 1.03
CA ALA A 142 4.02 -14.54 1.14
C ALA A 142 2.98 -13.95 0.16
N HIS A 143 2.81 -12.63 0.16
CA HIS A 143 1.86 -11.95 -0.73
C HIS A 143 2.28 -12.06 -2.20
N LEU A 144 3.58 -11.96 -2.51
CA LEU A 144 4.09 -12.19 -3.87
C LEU A 144 3.71 -13.57 -4.43
N ASN A 145 3.82 -14.61 -3.60
CA ASN A 145 3.46 -15.97 -4.01
C ASN A 145 1.95 -16.10 -4.26
N GLU A 146 1.11 -15.48 -3.45
CA GLU A 146 -0.34 -15.48 -3.65
C GLU A 146 -0.75 -14.67 -4.89
N LEU A 147 -0.09 -13.54 -5.16
CA LEU A 147 -0.29 -12.73 -6.37
C LEU A 147 0.02 -13.51 -7.65
N ARG A 148 1.15 -14.22 -7.67
CA ARG A 148 1.53 -15.08 -8.80
C ARG A 148 0.54 -16.22 -9.02
N LYS A 149 0.06 -16.85 -7.94
CA LYS A 149 -0.99 -17.88 -8.02
C LYS A 149 -2.32 -17.31 -8.56
N ALA A 150 -2.61 -16.05 -8.24
CA ALA A 150 -3.78 -15.34 -8.74
C ALA A 150 -3.60 -14.79 -10.17
N GLY A 151 -2.46 -15.02 -10.82
CA GLY A 151 -2.20 -14.61 -12.20
C GLY A 151 -1.79 -13.14 -12.37
N VAL A 152 -1.44 -12.44 -11.29
CA VAL A 152 -0.90 -11.08 -11.40
C VAL A 152 0.52 -11.15 -11.96
N GLY A 153 0.74 -10.48 -13.10
CA GLY A 153 2.03 -10.44 -13.78
C GLY A 153 3.09 -9.63 -13.04
N ASP A 154 4.36 -9.86 -13.37
CA ASP A 154 5.49 -9.17 -12.74
C ASP A 154 5.44 -7.64 -12.95
N ASP A 155 4.87 -7.17 -14.07
CA ASP A 155 4.65 -5.73 -14.31
C ASP A 155 3.70 -5.10 -13.28
N GLY A 156 2.58 -5.76 -12.96
CA GLY A 156 1.63 -5.28 -11.96
C GLY A 156 2.20 -5.33 -10.54
N ILE A 157 2.97 -6.39 -10.23
CA ILE A 157 3.72 -6.49 -8.97
C ILE A 157 4.72 -5.34 -8.85
N HIS A 158 5.49 -5.07 -9.90
CA HIS A 158 6.46 -3.97 -9.92
C HIS A 158 5.80 -2.60 -9.83
N ALA A 159 4.68 -2.39 -10.53
CA ALA A 159 3.87 -1.18 -10.45
C ALA A 159 3.38 -0.92 -9.02
N SER A 160 2.95 -1.96 -8.29
CA SER A 160 2.48 -1.81 -6.91
C SER A 160 3.59 -1.36 -5.95
N LEU A 161 4.85 -1.81 -6.15
CA LEU A 161 6.01 -1.32 -5.39
C LEU A 161 6.28 0.16 -5.69
N ARG A 162 6.16 0.57 -6.95
CA ARG A 162 6.36 1.96 -7.36
C ARG A 162 5.32 2.87 -6.72
N ILE A 163 4.03 2.50 -6.78
CA ILE A 163 2.94 3.26 -6.14
C ILE A 163 3.21 3.39 -4.63
N ALA A 164 3.47 2.28 -3.93
CA ALA A 164 3.72 2.28 -2.49
C ALA A 164 4.91 3.20 -2.11
N SER A 165 5.99 3.14 -2.88
CA SER A 165 7.20 3.95 -2.66
C SER A 165 6.92 5.44 -2.84
N VAL A 166 6.19 5.82 -3.89
CA VAL A 166 5.84 7.21 -4.20
C VAL A 166 4.88 7.78 -3.17
N ILE A 167 3.86 7.02 -2.76
CA ILE A 167 2.91 7.44 -1.72
C ILE A 167 3.62 7.68 -0.38
N ASN A 168 4.54 6.80 0.01
CA ASN A 168 5.35 6.99 1.21
C ASN A 168 6.23 8.26 1.15
N ALA A 169 6.86 8.52 0.00
CA ALA A 169 7.66 9.72 -0.20
C ALA A 169 6.79 11.00 -0.25
N ALA A 170 5.60 10.94 -0.86
CA ALA A 170 4.66 12.04 -0.93
C ALA A 170 4.22 12.49 0.46
N GLN A 171 3.84 11.55 1.33
CA GLN A 171 3.51 11.86 2.71
C GLN A 171 4.67 12.55 3.43
N ARG A 172 5.90 12.06 3.25
CA ARG A 172 7.09 12.70 3.84
C ARG A 172 7.29 14.12 3.34
N ALA A 173 7.16 14.34 2.03
CA ALA A 173 7.34 15.65 1.41
C ALA A 173 6.31 16.68 1.91
N LEU A 174 5.06 16.25 2.09
CA LEU A 174 3.97 17.09 2.62
C LEU A 174 4.20 17.47 4.07
N LEU A 175 4.59 16.52 4.92
CA LEU A 175 4.91 16.83 6.32
C LEU A 175 6.07 17.81 6.45
N LEU A 176 7.10 17.70 5.59
CA LEU A 176 8.23 18.64 5.57
C LEU A 176 7.84 20.03 5.06
N SER A 177 6.79 20.13 4.22
CA SER A 177 6.30 21.41 3.69
C SER A 177 5.61 22.29 4.73
N GLU A 178 5.30 21.72 5.90
CA GLU A 178 4.66 22.41 7.02
C GLU A 178 5.66 23.00 8.04
N LEU A 179 6.97 22.76 7.84
CA LEU A 179 8.08 23.28 8.66
C LEU A 179 8.62 24.60 8.09
#